data_AF-A0A949YJW1-F1
#
_entry.id   AF-A0A949YJW1-F1
#
_cell.length_a   1.000
_cell.length_b   1.000
_cell.length_c   1.000
_cell.angle_alpha   90.00
_cell.angle_beta   90.00
_cell.angle_gamma   90.00
#
_symmetry.space_group_name_H-M   'P 1'
#
loop_
_entity.id
_entity.type
_entity.pdbx_description
1 polymer ?
#
loop_
_entity_poly.entity_id
_entity_poly.type
_entity_poly.pdbx_seq_one_letter_code
_entity_poly.pdbx_strand_id
1 'polypeptide(L)' 'IEAALGDARPGDAVLIAGKGRDAYQIFADRVIPFDDFAVARACLRGRLTCQDRVAPRSA' A
#
# COMPACT_ATOMS: atom_id res chain seq x y z
N ILE A 1 -4.85 4.56 -2.66
CA ILE A 1 -3.98 3.51 -2.05
C ILE A 1 -4.76 2.70 -1.03
N GLU A 2 -5.29 3.34 0.02
CA GLU A 2 -6.04 2.67 1.10
C GLU A 2 -7.15 1.75 0.60
N ALA A 3 -8.02 2.21 -0.32
CA ALA A 3 -9.09 1.38 -0.87
C ALA A 3 -8.57 0.12 -1.58
N ALA A 4 -7.60 0.27 -2.49
CA ALA A 4 -7.03 -0.86 -3.23
C ALA A 4 -6.33 -1.88 -2.31
N LEU A 5 -5.62 -1.41 -1.28
CA LEU A 5 -5.08 -2.30 -0.26
C LEU A 5 -6.23 -2.94 0.54
N GLY A 6 -7.23 -2.15 0.95
CA GLY A 6 -8.47 -2.55 1.62
C GLY A 6 -9.16 -3.75 0.98
N ASP A 7 -9.28 -3.72 -0.35
CA ASP A 7 -9.98 -4.74 -1.13
C ASP A 7 -9.12 -5.98 -1.42
N ALA A 8 -7.79 -5.89 -1.27
CA ALA A 8 -6.86 -6.99 -1.56
C ALA A 8 -6.96 -8.13 -0.53
N ARG A 9 -7.02 -9.37 -1.03
CA ARG A 9 -7.12 -10.62 -0.26
C ARG A 9 -5.76 -11.30 -0.12
N PRO A 10 -5.61 -12.27 0.80
CA PRO A 10 -4.39 -13.07 0.90
C PRO A 10 -4.02 -13.72 -0.44
N GLY A 11 -2.79 -13.49 -0.89
CA GLY A 11 -2.30 -13.97 -2.18
C GLY A 11 -2.38 -12.95 -3.32
N ASP A 12 -3.12 -11.85 -3.16
CA ASP A 12 -3.17 -10.77 -4.14
C ASP A 12 -1.93 -9.87 -4.08
N ALA A 13 -1.59 -9.25 -5.21
CA ALA A 13 -0.55 -8.24 -5.31
C ALA A 13 -1.12 -6.91 -5.80
N VAL A 14 -0.75 -5.81 -5.14
CA VAL A 14 -1.15 -4.44 -5.53
C VAL A 14 0.10 -3.69 -5.99
N LEU A 15 0.10 -3.22 -7.24
CA LEU A 15 1.16 -2.38 -7.82
C LEU A 15 0.74 -0.92 -7.78
N ILE A 16 1.54 -0.08 -7.10
CA ILE A 16 1.43 1.38 -7.14
C ILE A 16 2.43 1.90 -8.17
N ALA A 17 1.94 2.58 -9.21
CA ALA A 17 2.76 3.04 -10.34
C ALA A 17 2.50 4.51 -10.70
N GLY A 18 3.40 5.11 -11.48
CA GLY A 18 3.20 6.40 -12.15
C GLY A 18 3.85 7.63 -11.50
N LYS A 19 4.12 7.62 -10.19
CA LYS A 19 4.66 8.78 -9.48
C LYS A 19 6.18 8.75 -9.21
N GLY A 20 6.76 7.56 -9.07
CA GLY A 20 8.16 7.42 -8.67
C GLY A 20 8.37 7.53 -7.16
N ARG A 21 9.57 7.95 -6.74
CA ARG A 21 9.99 7.98 -5.31
C ARG A 21 9.73 9.30 -4.59
N ASP A 22 9.08 10.24 -5.28
CA ASP A 22 8.92 11.61 -4.80
C ASP A 22 7.82 11.73 -3.74
N ALA A 23 8.14 12.47 -2.67
CA ALA A 23 7.28 12.69 -1.51
C ALA A 23 6.38 13.94 -1.64
N TYR A 24 5.99 14.30 -2.86
CA TYR A 24 5.05 15.38 -3.14
C TYR A 24 4.11 15.03 -4.29
N GLN A 25 2.94 15.65 -4.31
CA GLN A 25 1.98 15.56 -5.41
C GLN A 25 1.79 16.93 -6.04
N ILE A 26 1.96 16.99 -7.35
CA ILE A 26 1.68 18.19 -8.15
C ILE A 26 0.21 18.16 -8.57
N PHE A 27 -0.48 19.26 -8.29
CA PHE A 27 -1.78 19.64 -8.84
C PHE A 27 -1.60 20.85 -9.77
N ALA A 28 -2.65 21.20 -10.53
CA ALA A 28 -2.59 22.31 -11.47
C ALA A 28 -2.21 23.66 -10.82
N ASP A 29 -2.62 23.88 -9.57
CA ASP A 29 -2.49 25.13 -8.83
C ASP A 29 -1.47 25.09 -7.68
N ARG A 30 -1.06 23.89 -7.24
CA ARG A 30 -0.20 23.74 -6.06
C ARG A 30 0.56 22.42 -6.03
N VAL A 31 1.59 22.39 -5.21
CA VAL A 31 2.31 21.16 -4.83
C VAL A 31 2.04 20.88 -3.36
N ILE A 32 1.61 19.67 -3.03
CA ILE A 32 1.37 19.25 -1.64
C ILE A 32 2.32 18.13 -1.23
N PRO A 33 2.70 18.04 0.05
CA PRO A 33 3.39 16.86 0.57
C PRO A 33 2.48 15.62 0.45
N PHE A 34 2.99 14.56 -0.18
CA PHE A 34 2.29 13.28 -0.30
C PHE A 34 3.31 12.18 -0.63
N ASP A 35 3.34 11.09 0.14
CA ASP A 35 4.27 9.97 -0.05
C ASP A 35 3.51 8.64 -0.09
N ASP A 36 3.41 8.05 -1.28
CA ASP A 36 2.74 6.77 -1.51
C ASP A 36 3.36 5.61 -0.71
N PHE A 37 4.68 5.64 -0.48
CA PHE A 37 5.36 4.63 0.34
C PHE A 37 4.97 4.76 1.80
N ALA A 38 4.87 5.98 2.32
CA ALA A 38 4.43 6.22 3.68
C ALA A 38 2.99 5.73 3.89
N VAL A 39 2.07 6.07 2.97
CA VAL A 39 0.67 5.63 3.02
C VAL A 39 0.59 4.10 2.97
N ALA A 40 1.23 3.46 1.98
CA ALA A 40 1.20 2.01 1.85
C ALA A 40 1.76 1.29 3.09
N ARG A 41 2.89 1.77 3.65
CA ARG A 41 3.46 1.20 4.88
C ARG A 41 2.51 1.33 6.07
N ALA A 42 1.85 2.47 6.24
CA ALA A 42 0.89 2.68 7.32
C ALA A 42 -0.28 1.70 7.20
N CYS A 43 -0.86 1.54 6.00
CA CYS A 43 -1.95 0.59 5.74
C CYS A 43 -1.54 -0.86 6.06
N LEU A 44 -0.36 -1.28 5.60
CA LEU A 44 0.13 -2.64 5.83
C LEU A 44 0.40 -2.90 7.31
N ARG A 45 0.99 -1.95 8.05
CA ARG A 45 1.21 -2.08 9.50
C ARG A 45 -0.09 -2.25 10.28
N GLY A 46 -1.15 -1.55 9.90
CA GLY A 46 -2.48 -1.72 10.51
C GLY A 46 -3.06 -3.13 10.29
N ARG A 47 -2.74 -3.76 9.16
CA ARG A 47 -3.16 -5.13 8.82
C ARG A 47 -2.37 -6.23 9.52
N LEU A 48 -1.13 -5.98 9.93
CA LEU A 48 -0.25 -6.99 10.54
C LEU A 48 -0.66 -7.40 11.98
N THR A 49 -1.84 -6.97 12.45
CA THR A 49 -2.39 -7.45 13.71
C THR A 49 -3.26 -8.69 13.44
N CYS A 50 -2.74 -9.86 13.82
CA CYS A 50 -3.46 -11.16 13.94
C CYS A 50 -3.64 -12.08 12.70
N GLN A 51 -3.64 -11.63 11.44
CA GLN A 51 -3.87 -12.54 10.30
C GLN A 51 -2.68 -12.61 9.37
N ASP A 52 -1.93 -13.71 9.45
CA ASP A 52 -1.33 -14.44 8.33
C ASP A 52 -0.43 -15.57 8.87
N ARG A 53 -1.03 -16.63 9.44
CA ARG A 53 -0.37 -17.94 9.41
C ARG A 53 -0.49 -18.45 7.98
N VAL A 54 0.54 -18.23 7.17
CA VAL A 54 0.74 -19.00 5.93
C VAL A 54 0.68 -20.47 6.34
N ALA A 55 -0.38 -21.17 5.96
CA ALA A 55 -0.46 -22.62 6.15
C ALA A 55 0.75 -23.24 5.42
N PRO A 56 1.51 -24.16 6.05
CA PRO A 56 2.64 -24.79 5.39
C PRO A 56 2.14 -25.46 4.12
N ARG A 57 2.80 -25.18 2.99
CA ARG A 57 2.52 -25.89 1.73
C ARG A 57 2.73 -27.38 2.00
N SER A 58 1.67 -28.17 1.83
CA SER A 58 1.69 -29.61 1.96
C SER A 58 2.71 -30.23 1.00
N ALA A 59 3.34 -31.31 1.48
CA ALA A 59 4.42 -32.10 0.88
C ALA A 59 4.26 -32.44 -0.61
#